data_AF-A0A8H3PH05-F1
#
_entry.id   AF-A0A8H3PH05-F1
#
_cell.length_a   1.000
_cell.length_b   1.000
_cell.length_c   1.000
_cell.angle_alpha   90.00
_cell.angle_beta   90.00
_cell.angle_gamma   90.00
#
_symmetry.space_group_name_H-M   'P 1'
#
loop_
_entity.id
_entity.type
_entity.pdbx_description
1 polymer ?
#
loop_
_entity_poly.entity_id
_entity_poly.type
_entity_poly.pdbx_seq_one_letter_code
_entity_poly.pdbx_strand_id
1 'polypeptide(L)'
;MSNPNNIIRGHKANLSNPKTSAESKAHSKAVLEKALNQGEVEIQEKDPSHVAAGLKAYTSPISSELCSLTDDFRALNNPNVSDEAKTNAGEKLAAVDEGAGGEKDPSHVVAGLRASLNNPNVSEEGKAGAGEKLEQMGES
;
A
#
# COMPACT_ATOMS: atom_id res chain seq x y z
N MET A 1 -21.94 -13.64 20.45
CA MET A 1 -22.75 -13.63 19.21
C MET A 1 -21.92 -12.92 18.15
N SER A 2 -21.80 -13.47 16.95
CA SER A 2 -20.97 -12.87 15.89
C SER A 2 -21.63 -11.59 15.36
N ASN A 3 -20.83 -10.55 15.13
CA ASN A 3 -21.35 -9.28 14.61
C ASN A 3 -21.95 -9.49 13.21
N PRO A 4 -23.19 -9.04 12.95
CA PRO A 4 -23.87 -9.26 11.66
C PRO A 4 -23.06 -8.71 10.48
N ASN A 5 -22.41 -7.56 10.65
CA ASN A 5 -21.49 -6.98 9.66
C ASN A 5 -20.31 -7.90 9.30
N ASN A 6 -19.78 -8.67 10.25
CA ASN A 6 -18.68 -9.60 9.99
C ASN A 6 -19.17 -10.82 9.18
N ILE A 7 -20.39 -11.27 9.44
CA ILE A 7 -21.04 -12.37 8.70
C ILE A 7 -21.26 -11.96 7.24
N ILE A 8 -21.84 -10.78 7.00
CA ILE A 8 -22.04 -10.18 5.67
C ILE A 8 -20.70 -10.09 4.92
N ARG A 9 -19.64 -9.61 5.59
CA ARG A 9 -18.29 -9.48 5.02
C ARG A 9 -17.71 -10.84 4.63
N GLY A 10 -17.92 -11.88 5.45
CA GLY A 10 -17.51 -13.25 5.16
C GLY A 10 -18.21 -13.81 3.92
N HIS A 11 -19.53 -13.66 3.81
CA HIS A 11 -20.26 -14.09 2.61
C HIS A 11 -19.83 -13.34 1.36
N LYS A 12 -19.52 -12.04 1.46
CA LYS A 12 -18.98 -11.25 0.34
C LYS A 12 -17.59 -11.75 -0.10
N ALA A 13 -16.71 -12.07 0.86
CA ALA A 13 -15.40 -12.66 0.55
C ALA A 13 -15.54 -14.04 -0.13
N ASN A 14 -16.51 -14.86 0.29
CA ASN A 14 -16.79 -16.14 -0.34
C ASN A 14 -17.17 -16.01 -1.83
N LEU A 15 -17.90 -14.95 -2.20
CA LEU A 15 -18.27 -14.66 -3.59
C LEU A 15 -17.08 -14.25 -4.46
N SER A 16 -16.14 -13.48 -3.89
CA SER A 16 -14.94 -13.04 -4.60
C SER A 16 -13.84 -14.11 -4.68
N ASN A 17 -13.91 -15.17 -3.86
CA ASN A 17 -12.91 -16.24 -3.91
C ASN A 17 -13.08 -17.08 -5.19
N PRO A 18 -12.05 -17.19 -6.05
CA PRO A 18 -12.13 -18.02 -7.26
C PRO A 18 -12.16 -19.53 -6.95
N LYS A 19 -11.71 -19.95 -5.77
CA LYS A 19 -11.61 -21.37 -5.36
C LYS A 19 -12.88 -21.93 -4.72
N THR A 20 -13.93 -21.13 -4.52
CA THR A 20 -15.18 -21.57 -3.87
C THR A 20 -16.17 -22.12 -4.89
N SER A 21 -16.95 -23.13 -4.47
CA SER A 21 -17.90 -23.83 -5.34
C SER A 21 -19.08 -22.93 -5.73
N ALA A 22 -19.71 -23.22 -6.87
CA ALA A 22 -20.86 -22.48 -7.37
C ALA A 22 -22.05 -22.53 -6.38
N GLU A 23 -22.29 -23.68 -5.78
CA GLU A 23 -23.35 -23.88 -4.78
C GLU A 23 -23.11 -23.04 -3.51
N SER A 24 -21.85 -22.98 -3.03
CA SER A 24 -21.48 -22.14 -1.90
C SER A 24 -21.69 -20.65 -2.20
N LYS A 25 -21.37 -20.21 -3.42
CA LYS A 25 -21.61 -18.84 -3.87
C LYS A 25 -23.11 -18.53 -3.97
N ALA A 26 -23.92 -19.44 -4.49
CA ALA A 26 -25.37 -19.26 -4.56
C ALA A 26 -25.98 -19.09 -3.16
N HIS A 27 -25.55 -19.91 -2.20
CA HIS A 27 -25.98 -19.79 -0.81
C HIS A 27 -25.54 -18.45 -0.18
N SER A 28 -24.28 -18.05 -0.36
CA SER A 28 -23.80 -16.74 0.10
C SER A 28 -24.58 -15.57 -0.49
N LYS A 29 -25.02 -15.64 -1.75
CA LYS A 29 -25.86 -14.59 -2.36
C LYS A 29 -27.23 -14.52 -1.72
N ALA A 30 -27.91 -15.66 -1.53
CA ALA A 30 -29.25 -15.71 -0.95
C ALA A 30 -29.28 -15.15 0.48
N VAL A 31 -28.25 -15.44 1.29
CA VAL A 31 -28.11 -14.89 2.64
C VAL A 31 -27.92 -13.36 2.62
N LEU A 32 -27.12 -12.84 1.68
CA LEU A 32 -26.92 -11.39 1.52
C LEU A 32 -28.20 -10.68 1.05
N GLU A 33 -28.93 -11.25 0.10
CA GLU A 33 -30.21 -10.72 -0.37
C GLU A 33 -31.26 -10.67 0.73
N LYS A 34 -31.34 -11.74 1.54
CA LYS A 34 -32.25 -11.78 2.68
C LYS A 34 -31.91 -10.70 3.70
N ALA A 35 -30.63 -10.52 4.01
CA ALA A 35 -30.18 -9.49 4.95
C ALA A 35 -30.43 -8.05 4.44
N LEU A 36 -30.33 -7.83 3.12
CA LEU A 36 -30.69 -6.55 2.48
C LEU A 36 -32.19 -6.26 2.57
N ASN A 37 -33.04 -7.25 2.25
CA ASN A 37 -34.49 -7.11 2.30
C ASN A 37 -35.04 -6.96 3.73
N GLN A 38 -34.36 -7.53 4.72
CA GLN A 38 -34.75 -7.46 6.13
C GLN A 38 -34.34 -6.15 6.81
N GLY A 39 -33.64 -5.24 6.09
CA GLY A 39 -33.22 -3.95 6.65
C GLY A 39 -32.19 -4.07 7.77
N GLU A 40 -31.58 -5.25 7.95
CA GLU A 40 -30.59 -5.50 9.00
C GLU A 40 -29.20 -4.94 8.65
N VAL A 41 -29.04 -4.42 7.43
CA VAL A 41 -27.77 -3.98 6.89
C VAL A 41 -27.91 -2.59 6.31
N GLU A 42 -27.51 -1.59 7.08
CA GLU A 42 -27.18 -0.29 6.54
C GLU A 42 -25.92 -0.46 5.68
N ILE A 43 -26.07 -0.30 4.36
CA ILE A 43 -24.93 -0.19 3.47
C ILE A 43 -24.24 1.10 3.89
N GLN A 44 -23.28 1.00 4.80
CA GLN A 44 -22.46 2.14 5.12
C GLN A 44 -21.69 2.46 3.85
N GLU A 45 -22.14 3.48 3.11
CA GLU A 45 -21.26 4.26 2.27
C GLU A 45 -20.07 4.54 3.16
N LYS A 46 -18.98 3.84 2.89
CA LYS A 46 -17.76 4.06 3.64
C LYS A 46 -17.46 5.52 3.45
N ASP A 47 -17.44 6.24 4.57
CA ASP A 47 -17.08 7.63 4.57
C ASP A 47 -15.84 7.78 3.66
N PRO A 48 -15.91 8.62 2.61
CA PRO A 48 -14.81 8.79 1.68
C PRO A 48 -13.50 9.09 2.42
N SER A 49 -13.58 9.68 3.62
CA SER A 49 -12.44 9.89 4.52
C SER A 49 -11.79 8.60 5.02
N HIS A 50 -12.53 7.50 5.22
CA HIS A 50 -11.97 6.20 5.63
C HIS A 50 -11.38 5.42 4.46
N VAL A 51 -11.92 5.57 3.24
CA VAL A 51 -11.31 5.02 2.02
C VAL A 51 -10.06 5.82 1.67
N ALA A 52 -10.11 7.14 1.77
CA ALA A 52 -8.98 8.03 1.64
C ALA A 52 -7.95 7.81 2.76
N ALA A 53 -8.36 7.52 4.00
CA ALA A 53 -7.45 7.17 5.09
C ALA A 53 -6.79 5.81 4.86
N GLY A 54 -7.49 4.84 4.28
CA GLY A 54 -6.93 3.57 3.85
C GLY A 54 -5.92 3.74 2.70
N LEU A 55 -6.24 4.55 1.70
CA LEU A 55 -5.28 4.94 0.66
C LEU A 55 -4.09 5.70 1.25
N LYS A 56 -4.34 6.67 2.14
CA LYS A 56 -3.35 7.49 2.86
C LYS A 56 -2.46 6.68 3.79
N ALA A 57 -2.95 5.59 4.38
CA ALA A 57 -2.12 4.66 5.15
C ALA A 57 -1.24 3.78 4.24
N TYR A 58 -1.69 3.51 3.01
CA TYR A 58 -0.87 2.89 1.98
C TYR A 58 0.12 3.89 1.36
N THR A 59 -0.19 5.19 1.41
CA THR A 59 0.57 6.28 0.76
C THR A 59 1.17 7.30 1.71
N SER A 60 1.28 7.05 3.02
CA SER A 60 1.97 7.97 3.94
C SER A 60 2.55 7.28 5.19
N PRO A 61 3.74 7.67 5.67
CA PRO A 61 4.48 8.87 5.29
C PRO A 61 5.58 8.50 4.30
N ILE A 62 5.32 8.73 3.02
CA ILE A 62 6.37 9.38 2.26
C ILE A 62 5.83 10.78 2.06
N SER A 63 6.66 11.77 2.39
CA SER A 63 6.40 13.22 2.38
C SER A 63 5.31 13.60 1.38
N SER A 64 4.48 14.60 1.66
CA SER A 64 3.44 15.10 0.74
C SER A 64 3.94 15.37 -0.70
N GLU A 65 5.26 15.48 -0.90
CA GLU A 65 5.95 15.49 -2.18
C GLU A 65 5.93 14.17 -2.98
N LEU A 66 5.87 13.00 -2.35
CA LEU A 66 5.79 11.71 -3.07
C LEU A 66 4.40 11.40 -3.62
N CYS A 67 3.36 12.02 -3.06
CA CYS A 67 2.00 11.80 -3.56
C CYS A 67 1.85 12.39 -4.97
N SER A 68 2.41 13.59 -5.24
CA SER A 68 2.48 14.13 -6.60
C SER A 68 3.34 13.26 -7.51
N LEU A 69 4.45 12.74 -6.99
CA LEU A 69 5.38 11.86 -7.72
C LEU A 69 4.70 10.59 -8.27
N THR A 70 3.83 9.97 -7.47
CA THR A 70 3.11 8.76 -7.89
C THR A 70 2.00 9.03 -8.90
N ASP A 71 1.36 10.19 -8.83
CA ASP A 71 0.34 10.60 -9.80
C ASP A 71 0.97 11.05 -11.12
N ASP A 72 2.12 11.71 -11.06
CA ASP A 72 2.95 12.07 -12.21
C ASP A 72 3.45 10.80 -12.95
N PHE A 73 3.93 9.79 -12.20
CA PHE A 73 4.35 8.51 -12.80
C PHE A 73 3.19 7.73 -13.44
N ARG A 74 1.98 7.82 -12.87
CA ARG A 74 0.76 7.27 -13.48
C ARG A 74 0.33 8.02 -14.73
N ALA A 75 0.51 9.34 -14.78
CA ALA A 75 0.20 10.16 -15.95
C ALA A 75 1.08 9.78 -17.16
N LEU A 76 2.37 9.50 -16.94
CA LEU A 76 3.30 9.04 -17.99
C LEU A 76 2.87 7.73 -18.67
N ASN A 77 2.28 6.81 -17.90
CA ASN A 77 1.90 5.48 -18.40
C ASN A 77 0.42 5.37 -18.82
N ASN A 78 -0.36 6.45 -18.71
CA ASN A 78 -1.77 6.46 -19.09
C ASN A 78 -1.94 6.88 -20.57
N PRO A 79 -2.46 5.99 -21.44
CA PRO A 79 -2.65 6.30 -22.86
C PRO A 79 -3.73 7.35 -23.13
N ASN A 80 -4.59 7.66 -22.14
CA ASN A 80 -5.66 8.65 -22.24
C ASN A 80 -5.28 10.04 -21.68
N VAL A 81 -4.00 10.28 -21.36
CA VAL A 81 -3.49 11.57 -20.88
C VAL A 81 -2.74 12.28 -22.01
N SER A 82 -2.87 13.62 -22.08
CA SER A 82 -2.24 14.45 -23.12
C SER A 82 -0.72 14.52 -22.96
N ASP A 83 -0.01 14.76 -24.06
CA ASP A 83 1.45 14.78 -24.08
C ASP A 83 2.04 15.97 -23.30
N GLU A 84 1.30 17.08 -23.18
CA GLU A 84 1.69 18.20 -22.31
C GLU A 84 1.64 17.81 -20.83
N ALA A 85 0.65 17.01 -20.41
CA ALA A 85 0.51 16.54 -19.04
C ALA A 85 1.60 15.52 -18.68
N LYS A 86 2.01 14.68 -19.63
CA LYS A 86 3.15 13.76 -19.47
C LYS A 86 4.47 14.51 -19.33
N THR A 87 4.66 15.56 -20.12
CA THR A 87 5.88 16.38 -20.07
C THR A 87 6.00 17.09 -18.72
N ASN A 88 4.92 17.70 -18.22
CA ASN A 88 4.88 18.36 -16.92
C ASN A 88 5.14 17.38 -15.76
N ALA A 89 4.54 16.19 -15.82
CA ALA A 89 4.76 15.11 -14.86
C ALA A 89 6.23 14.64 -14.86
N GLY A 90 6.84 14.46 -16.04
CA GLY A 90 8.25 14.11 -16.18
C GLY A 90 9.21 15.16 -15.62
N GLU A 91 8.91 16.44 -15.83
CA GLU A 91 9.73 17.56 -15.33
C GLU A 91 9.67 17.67 -13.80
N LYS A 92 8.49 17.46 -13.20
CA LYS A 92 8.31 17.41 -11.74
C LYS A 92 9.00 16.21 -11.10
N LEU A 93 8.97 15.05 -11.76
CA LEU A 93 9.67 13.85 -11.31
C LEU A 93 11.19 14.05 -11.25
N ALA A 94 11.76 14.78 -12.22
CA ALA A 94 13.18 15.10 -12.24
C ALA A 94 13.63 16.04 -11.11
N ALA A 95 12.69 16.74 -10.46
CA ALA A 95 12.98 17.68 -9.37
C ALA A 95 12.97 17.04 -7.96
N VAL A 96 12.54 15.78 -7.81
CA VAL A 96 12.39 15.10 -6.49
C VAL A 96 13.54 14.14 -6.21
N ASP A 97 14.78 14.62 -6.34
CA ASP A 97 15.98 13.90 -5.89
C ASP A 97 16.41 14.28 -4.45
N GLU A 98 15.76 15.26 -3.81
CA GLU A 98 16.24 15.81 -2.52
C GLU A 98 15.21 15.87 -1.36
N GLY A 99 14.26 14.92 -1.24
CA GLY A 99 13.10 15.11 -0.33
C GLY A 99 12.66 13.99 0.63
N ALA A 100 13.16 12.75 0.52
CA ALA A 100 12.57 11.60 1.24
C ALA A 100 13.37 11.11 2.47
N GLY A 101 13.97 12.04 3.23
CA GLY A 101 14.80 11.75 4.39
C GLY A 101 14.23 12.29 5.69
N GLY A 102 13.16 11.69 6.24
CA GLY A 102 12.84 11.91 7.66
C GLY A 102 14.06 11.53 8.51
N GLU A 103 14.33 12.26 9.59
CA GLU A 103 15.39 11.97 10.56
C GLU A 103 15.23 10.54 11.08
N LYS A 104 16.06 9.61 10.57
CA LYS A 104 16.06 8.21 11.02
C LYS A 104 16.91 8.14 12.27
N ASP A 105 16.43 7.46 13.32
CA ASP A 105 17.26 7.24 14.49
C ASP A 105 18.51 6.45 14.10
N PRO A 106 19.71 6.90 14.49
CA PRO A 106 20.96 6.24 14.13
C PRO A 106 20.96 4.76 14.55
N SER A 107 20.37 4.44 15.70
CA SER A 107 20.24 3.06 16.19
C SER A 107 19.43 2.16 15.26
N HIS A 108 18.34 2.68 14.67
CA HIS A 108 17.52 1.92 13.71
C HIS A 108 18.26 1.72 12.38
N VAL A 109 19.03 2.72 11.95
CA VAL A 109 19.85 2.64 10.74
C VAL A 109 20.91 1.55 10.90
N VAL A 110 21.65 1.58 12.00
CA VAL A 110 22.67 0.56 12.30
C VAL A 110 22.05 -0.84 12.41
N ALA A 111 20.93 -0.99 13.11
CA ALA A 111 20.24 -2.28 13.22
C ALA A 111 19.84 -2.83 11.84
N GLY A 112 19.34 -1.96 10.94
CA GLY A 112 19.00 -2.33 9.57
C GLY A 112 20.23 -2.77 8.75
N LEU A 113 21.34 -2.04 8.86
CA LEU A 113 22.58 -2.38 8.15
C LEU A 113 23.15 -3.72 8.65
N ARG A 114 23.13 -3.99 9.96
CA ARG A 114 23.53 -5.28 10.54
C ARG A 114 22.63 -6.43 10.09
N ALA A 115 21.33 -6.18 9.94
CA ALA A 115 20.40 -7.17 9.41
C ALA A 115 20.73 -7.51 7.94
N SER A 116 21.08 -6.49 7.13
CA SER A 116 21.46 -6.68 5.74
C SER A 116 22.71 -7.55 5.58
N LEU A 117 23.71 -7.42 6.47
CA LEU A 117 24.92 -8.26 6.46
C LEU A 117 24.62 -9.76 6.63
N ASN A 118 23.61 -10.09 7.43
CA ASN A 118 23.24 -11.49 7.73
C ASN A 118 22.13 -12.04 6.83
N ASN A 119 21.53 -11.19 5.98
CA ASN A 119 20.42 -11.61 5.14
C ASN A 119 20.95 -12.33 3.89
N PRO A 120 20.59 -13.62 3.67
CA PRO A 120 21.04 -14.37 2.50
C PRO A 120 20.46 -13.85 1.18
N ASN A 121 19.40 -13.02 1.22
CA ASN A 121 18.79 -12.42 0.03
C ASN A 121 19.44 -11.08 -0.37
N VAL A 122 20.43 -10.60 0.37
CA VAL A 122 21.20 -9.39 0.02
C VAL A 122 22.44 -9.81 -0.75
N SER A 123 22.75 -9.09 -1.84
CA SER A 123 23.94 -9.33 -2.65
C SER A 123 25.22 -9.01 -1.86
N GLU A 124 26.35 -9.58 -2.31
CA GLU A 124 27.64 -9.35 -1.65
C GLU A 124 28.06 -7.87 -1.71
N GLU A 125 27.77 -7.17 -2.81
CA GLU A 125 27.97 -5.73 -2.94
C GLU A 125 27.09 -4.93 -1.98
N GLY A 126 25.84 -5.37 -1.78
CA GLY A 126 24.91 -4.75 -0.83
C GLY A 126 25.36 -4.94 0.62
N LYS A 127 25.93 -6.10 0.94
CA LYS A 127 26.55 -6.36 2.26
C LYS A 127 27.81 -5.52 2.45
N ALA A 128 28.68 -5.44 1.46
CA ALA A 128 29.89 -4.63 1.53
C ALA A 128 29.57 -3.16 1.79
N GLY A 129 28.61 -2.58 1.05
CA GLY A 129 28.14 -1.21 1.27
C GLY A 129 27.49 -1.01 2.65
N ALA A 130 26.77 -2.01 3.17
CA ALA A 130 26.21 -1.94 4.51
C ALA A 130 27.29 -1.97 5.61
N GLY A 131 28.36 -2.75 5.41
CA GLY A 131 29.51 -2.81 6.31
C GLY A 131 30.30 -1.51 6.35
N GLU A 132 30.61 -0.93 5.19
CA GLU A 132 31.32 0.36 5.10
C GLU A 132 30.52 1.48 5.81
N LYS A 133 29.20 1.48 5.63
CA LYS A 133 28.31 2.45 6.28
C LYS A 133 28.27 2.29 7.81
N LEU A 134 28.36 1.06 8.31
CA LEU A 134 28.44 0.78 9.75
C LEU A 134 29.77 1.27 10.34
N GLU A 135 30.87 1.06 9.63
CA GLU A 135 32.19 1.53 10.03
C GLU A 135 32.25 3.07 10.05
N GLN A 136 31.64 3.72 9.04
CA GLN A 136 31.51 5.18 9.00
C GLN A 136 30.69 5.75 10.16
N MET A 137 29.78 4.95 10.73
CA MET A 137 28.99 5.32 11.92
C MET A 137 29.70 4.98 13.24
N GLY A 138 30.91 4.40 13.20
CA GLY A 138 31.70 4.04 14.37
C GLY A 138 31.23 2.78 15.10
N GLU A 139 30.42 1.94 14.45
CA GLU A 139 30.00 0.64 14.97
C GLU A 139 30.87 -0.46 14.32
N SER A 140 32.04 -0.71 14.91
CA SER A 140 32.96 -1.81 14.54
C SER A 140 32.77 -3.05 15.41
#